data_AF-A0A8K1DDD8-F1
#
_entry.id   AF-A0A8K1DDD8-F1
#
_cell.length_a   1.000
_cell.length_b   1.000
_cell.length_c   1.000
_cell.angle_alpha   90.00
_cell.angle_beta   90.00
_cell.angle_gamma   90.00
#
_symmetry.space_group_name_H-M   'P 1'
#
loop_
_entity.id
_entity.type
_entity.pdbx_description
1 polymer ?
#
loop_
_entity_poly.entity_id
_entity_poly.type
_entity_poly.pdbx_seq_one_letter_code
_entity_poly.pdbx_strand_id
1 'polypeptide(L)'
;MFSQDDTSVVGSDIIYQKNMAGMGKTVAGKFIESSLGVDSSLSDMLVVPLSLISDTSVFRVNQITKHLETDLFVASKITDCKYGVGKLDAGFEVRISGNSDSRMQ
;
A
#
# COMPACT_ATOMS: atom_id res chain seq x y z
N MET A 1 9.08 4.31 14.83
CA MET A 1 10.17 3.32 14.63
C MET A 1 10.37 3.16 13.13
N PHE A 2 11.58 2.86 12.68
CA PHE A 2 11.82 2.58 11.27
C PHE A 2 12.94 1.54 11.10
N SER A 3 12.95 0.89 9.94
CA SER A 3 14.04 0.04 9.46
C SER A 3 14.26 0.30 7.98
N GLN A 4 15.48 0.06 7.54
CA GLN A 4 15.89 0.22 6.16
C GLN A 4 16.70 -1.01 5.74
N ASP A 5 16.40 -1.52 4.56
CA ASP A 5 17.25 -2.44 3.81
C ASP A 5 17.74 -1.77 2.51
N ASP A 6 18.44 -2.52 1.66
CA ASP A 6 19.03 -1.98 0.42
C ASP A 6 17.98 -1.51 -0.60
N THR A 7 16.71 -1.93 -0.45
CA THR A 7 15.63 -1.75 -1.42
C THR A 7 14.38 -1.08 -0.86
N SER A 8 14.25 -0.99 0.47
CA SER A 8 13.03 -0.54 1.12
C SER A 8 13.29 0.20 2.43
N VAL A 9 12.34 1.09 2.78
CA VAL A 9 12.28 1.74 4.09
C VAL A 9 10.88 1.49 4.63
N VAL A 10 10.81 0.90 5.83
CA VAL A 10 9.55 0.63 6.52
C VAL A 10 9.51 1.43 7.81
N GLY A 11 8.42 2.17 8.02
CA GLY A 11 8.22 3.02 9.18
C GLY A 11 6.90 2.69 9.88
N SER A 12 6.85 2.88 11.19
CA SER A 12 5.60 2.87 11.94
C SER A 12 5.57 4.01 12.93
N ASP A 13 4.45 4.72 12.95
CA ASP A 13 4.21 5.89 13.78
C ASP A 13 2.90 5.79 14.57
N ILE A 14 2.76 6.73 15.50
CA ILE A 14 1.52 6.99 16.23
C ILE A 14 1.52 8.45 16.67
N ILE A 15 0.35 9.10 16.60
CA ILE A 15 0.14 10.44 17.15
C ILE A 15 -0.15 10.32 18.63
N TYR A 16 0.44 11.20 19.45
CA TYR A 16 0.25 11.23 20.89
C TYR A 16 -1.23 11.21 21.30
N GLN A 17 -1.57 10.30 22.23
CA GLN A 17 -2.86 10.28 22.93
C GLN A 17 -2.65 10.41 24.44
N LYS A 18 -3.60 11.07 25.11
CA LYS A 18 -3.55 11.45 26.54
C LYS A 18 -3.26 10.29 27.50
N ASN A 19 -3.57 9.05 27.10
CA ASN A 19 -3.19 7.83 27.79
C ASN A 19 -2.09 7.11 27.00
N MET A 20 -0.85 7.14 27.51
CA MET A 20 0.32 6.58 26.83
C MET A 20 0.53 5.07 27.06
N ALA A 21 -0.32 4.42 27.87
CA ALA A 21 -0.16 3.00 28.16
C ALA A 21 -0.33 2.15 26.89
N GLY A 22 0.69 1.37 26.55
CA GLY A 22 0.65 0.43 25.41
C GLY A 22 1.02 1.01 24.05
N MET A 23 1.33 2.31 23.93
CA MET A 23 1.72 2.90 22.63
C MET A 23 2.94 2.22 22.00
N GLY A 24 3.98 1.92 22.80
CA GLY A 24 5.15 1.20 22.30
C GLY A 24 4.81 -0.18 21.75
N LYS A 25 3.85 -0.88 22.38
CA LYS A 25 3.37 -2.19 21.91
C LYS A 25 2.59 -2.05 20.60
N THR A 26 1.77 -1.00 20.46
CA THR A 26 1.03 -0.73 19.22
C THR A 26 1.95 -0.40 18.05
N VAL A 27 2.94 0.48 18.25
CA VAL A 27 3.92 0.84 17.21
C VAL A 27 4.76 -0.37 16.82
N ALA A 28 5.23 -1.14 17.80
CA ALA A 28 5.98 -2.37 17.52
C ALA A 28 5.13 -3.42 16.77
N GLY A 29 3.85 -3.58 17.14
CA GLY A 29 2.93 -4.49 16.46
C GLY A 29 2.72 -4.13 15.00
N LYS A 30 2.36 -2.87 14.72
CA LYS A 30 2.21 -2.36 13.35
C LYS A 30 3.48 -2.53 12.51
N PHE A 31 4.64 -2.31 13.14
CA PHE A 31 5.93 -2.48 12.49
C PHE A 31 6.20 -3.93 12.08
N ILE A 32 5.91 -4.91 12.95
CA ILE A 32 6.09 -6.35 12.64
C ILE A 32 5.11 -6.82 11.56
N GLU A 33 3.89 -6.27 11.54
CA GLU A 33 2.88 -6.60 10.54
C GLU A 33 3.25 -6.11 9.13
N SER A 34 4.23 -5.22 8.98
CA SER A 34 4.61 -4.63 7.68
C SER A 34 5.64 -5.44 6.88
N SER A 35 5.71 -6.76 7.10
CA SER A 35 6.81 -7.62 6.63
C SER A 35 6.73 -8.14 5.19
N LEU A 36 5.59 -8.06 4.48
CA LEU A 36 5.45 -8.55 3.10
C LEU A 36 5.49 -7.43 2.05
N GLY A 37 6.40 -6.47 2.21
CA GLY A 37 6.73 -5.46 1.21
C GLY A 37 6.07 -4.11 1.47
N VAL A 38 4.74 -4.02 1.36
CA VAL A 38 4.01 -2.76 1.52
C VAL A 38 3.01 -2.87 2.68
N ASP A 39 3.07 -1.94 3.63
CA ASP A 39 2.10 -1.85 4.72
C ASP A 39 0.74 -1.35 4.24
N SER A 40 -0.30 -1.52 5.06
CA SER A 40 -1.68 -1.17 4.67
C SER A 40 -1.91 0.30 4.36
N SER A 41 -1.11 1.20 4.92
CA SER A 41 -1.25 2.63 4.67
C SER A 41 -0.48 3.04 3.41
N LEU A 42 0.70 2.47 3.20
CA LEU A 42 1.47 2.69 1.99
C LEU A 42 0.78 2.09 0.74
N SER A 43 0.07 0.96 0.87
CA SER A 43 -0.63 0.36 -0.26
C SER A 43 -1.67 1.28 -0.87
N ASP A 44 -2.42 1.99 -0.03
CA ASP A 44 -3.45 2.95 -0.46
C ASP A 44 -2.78 4.14 -1.18
N MET A 45 -1.66 4.63 -0.63
CA MET A 45 -0.90 5.73 -1.22
C MET A 45 -0.25 5.39 -2.57
N LEU A 46 0.07 4.12 -2.82
CA LEU A 46 0.68 3.68 -4.08
C LEU A 46 -0.32 3.59 -5.24
N VAL A 47 -1.62 3.44 -4.99
CA VAL A 47 -2.61 3.23 -6.06
C VAL A 47 -2.60 4.35 -7.09
N VAL A 48 -2.64 5.61 -6.64
CA VAL A 48 -2.72 6.78 -7.51
C VAL A 48 -1.45 7.00 -8.34
N PRO A 49 -0.22 7.04 -7.79
CA PRO A 49 0.97 7.21 -8.61
C PRO A 49 1.12 6.06 -9.62
N LEU A 50 0.81 4.82 -9.23
CA LEU A 50 0.95 3.66 -10.10
C LEU A 50 -0.15 3.56 -11.18
N SER A 51 -1.31 4.19 -10.98
CA SER A 51 -2.34 4.27 -12.03
C SER A 51 -1.96 5.22 -13.17
N LEU A 52 -1.01 6.14 -12.94
CA LEU A 52 -0.61 7.20 -13.86
C LEU A 52 0.70 6.93 -14.63
N ILE A 53 1.38 5.81 -14.36
CA ILE A 53 2.58 5.40 -15.12
C ILE A 53 2.21 4.61 -16.37
N SER A 54 3.07 4.54 -17.37
CA SER A 54 2.82 3.78 -18.61
C SER A 54 3.10 2.28 -18.49
N ASP A 55 3.63 1.84 -17.34
CA ASP A 55 4.08 0.47 -17.11
C ASP A 55 3.18 -0.30 -16.14
N THR A 56 3.43 -1.61 -16.04
CA THR A 56 2.79 -2.46 -15.04
C THR A 56 3.64 -2.53 -13.79
N SER A 57 3.08 -2.04 -12.68
CA SER A 57 3.68 -2.17 -11.35
C SER A 57 3.08 -3.32 -10.56
N VAL A 58 3.92 -3.91 -9.71
CA VAL A 58 3.55 -5.05 -8.87
C VAL A 58 4.06 -4.80 -7.46
N PHE A 59 3.18 -4.95 -6.47
CA PHE A 59 3.56 -4.92 -5.06
C PHE A 59 2.79 -5.96 -4.26
N ARG A 60 3.29 -6.29 -3.07
CA ARG A 60 2.71 -7.30 -2.18
C ARG A 60 2.17 -6.65 -0.92
N VAL A 61 1.07 -7.22 -0.42
CA VAL A 61 0.40 -6.81 0.82
C VAL A 61 -0.05 -8.04 1.60
N ASN A 62 -0.08 -7.95 2.94
CA ASN A 62 -0.55 -9.05 3.78
C ASN A 62 -2.05 -9.33 3.59
N GLN A 63 -2.83 -8.27 3.34
CA GLN A 63 -4.29 -8.32 3.26
C GLN A 63 -4.81 -7.27 2.29
N ILE A 64 -5.95 -7.55 1.66
CA ILE A 64 -6.69 -6.56 0.88
C ILE A 64 -7.63 -5.83 1.83
N THR A 65 -7.31 -4.58 2.15
CA THR A 65 -8.19 -3.72 2.94
C THR A 65 -9.34 -3.22 2.07
N LYS A 66 -10.45 -2.83 2.71
CA LYS A 66 -11.57 -2.19 2.00
C LYS A 66 -11.17 -0.86 1.36
N HIS A 67 -10.18 -0.17 1.95
CA HIS A 67 -9.66 1.09 1.41
C HIS A 67 -8.91 0.82 0.10
N LEU A 68 -7.96 -0.12 0.11
CA LEU A 68 -7.25 -0.55 -1.08
C LEU A 68 -8.19 -1.02 -2.20
N GLU A 69 -9.22 -1.82 -1.87
CA GLU A 69 -10.22 -2.26 -2.87
C GLU A 69 -10.97 -1.08 -3.49
N THR A 70 -11.38 -0.12 -2.66
CA THR A 70 -12.10 1.08 -3.12
C THR A 70 -11.20 1.99 -3.95
N ASP A 71 -9.96 2.20 -3.51
CA ASP A 71 -8.98 3.05 -4.19
C ASP A 71 -8.62 2.47 -5.56
N LEU A 72 -8.38 1.16 -5.66
CA LEU A 72 -8.17 0.47 -6.93
C LEU A 72 -9.35 0.63 -7.89
N PHE A 73 -10.57 0.44 -7.38
CA PHE A 73 -11.78 0.63 -8.17
C PHE A 73 -11.92 2.07 -8.67
N VAL A 74 -11.82 3.06 -7.77
CA VAL A 74 -11.94 4.48 -8.11
C VAL A 74 -10.85 4.91 -9.09
N ALA A 75 -9.60 4.51 -8.86
CA ALA A 75 -8.49 4.81 -9.76
C ALA A 75 -8.73 4.25 -11.16
N SER A 76 -9.24 3.02 -11.29
CA SER A 76 -9.61 2.45 -12.60
C SER A 76 -10.71 3.23 -13.31
N LYS A 77 -11.62 3.88 -12.58
CA LYS A 77 -12.70 4.68 -13.17
C LYS A 77 -12.25 6.06 -13.60
N ILE A 78 -11.28 6.64 -12.90
CA ILE A 78 -10.76 7.99 -13.19
C ILE A 78 -9.70 7.95 -14.28
N THR A 79 -8.78 6.98 -14.21
CA THR A 79 -7.58 6.94 -15.06
C THR A 79 -7.65 5.91 -16.19
N ASP A 80 -8.70 5.07 -16.20
CA ASP A 80 -8.81 3.89 -17.07
C ASP A 80 -7.65 2.89 -16.90
N CYS A 81 -6.94 2.94 -15.76
CA CYS A 81 -5.94 1.94 -15.42
C CYS A 81 -6.58 0.57 -15.18
N LYS A 82 -5.84 -0.50 -15.44
CA LYS A 82 -6.28 -1.88 -15.15
C LYS A 82 -5.57 -2.38 -13.90
N TYR A 83 -6.28 -3.12 -13.08
CA TYR A 83 -5.67 -3.76 -11.91
C TYR A 83 -6.13 -5.20 -11.75
N GLY A 84 -5.31 -5.97 -11.03
CA GLY A 84 -5.61 -7.35 -10.65
C GLY A 84 -5.03 -7.67 -9.28
N VAL A 85 -5.70 -8.57 -8.57
CA VAL A 85 -5.26 -9.05 -7.26
C VAL A 85 -5.13 -10.57 -7.31
N GLY A 86 -3.93 -11.07 -7.06
CA GLY A 86 -3.62 -12.51 -6.97
C GLY A 86 -3.37 -12.93 -5.54
N LYS A 87 -3.94 -14.06 -5.10
CA LYS A 87 -3.64 -14.63 -3.78
C LYS A 87 -2.30 -15.38 -3.83
N LEU A 88 -1.45 -15.15 -2.83
CA LEU A 88 -0.20 -15.87 -2.60
C LEU A 88 -0.32 -16.71 -1.31
N ASP A 89 0.66 -17.59 -1.06
CA ASP A 89 0.71 -18.39 0.17
C ASP A 89 0.77 -17.53 1.45
N ALA A 90 1.41 -16.35 1.35
CA ALA A 90 1.55 -15.38 2.43
C ALA A 90 1.10 -13.99 1.97
N GLY A 91 -0.21 -13.83 1.71
CA GLY A 91 -0.82 -12.53 1.39
C GLY A 91 -1.30 -12.42 -0.06
N PHE A 92 -1.15 -11.24 -0.65
CA PHE A 92 -1.66 -10.92 -1.98
C PHE A 92 -0.63 -10.15 -2.81
N GLU A 93 -0.64 -10.41 -4.11
CA GLU A 93 0.02 -9.61 -5.13
C GLU A 93 -1.01 -8.67 -5.76
N VAL A 94 -0.70 -7.37 -5.77
CA VAL A 94 -1.47 -6.35 -6.47
C VAL A 94 -0.69 -5.94 -7.70
N ARG A 95 -1.35 -5.98 -8.86
CA ARG A 95 -0.80 -5.55 -10.14
C ARG A 95 -1.62 -4.40 -10.68
N ILE A 96 -0.97 -3.29 -11.05
CA ILE A 96 -1.60 -2.12 -11.66
C ILE A 96 -0.89 -1.85 -12.98
N SER A 97 -1.63 -1.91 -14.08
CA SER A 97 -1.20 -1.45 -15.39
C SER A 97 -1.74 -0.03 -15.57
N GLY A 98 -0.87 0.96 -15.38
CA GLY A 98 -1.26 2.37 -15.42
C GLY A 98 -1.54 2.87 -16.84
N ASN A 99 -2.13 4.07 -16.91
CA ASN A 99 -2.39 4.77 -18.16
C ASN A 99 -1.88 6.22 -18.03
N SER A 100 -0.72 6.50 -18.62
CA SER A 100 -0.09 7.83 -18.55
C SER A 100 -0.84 8.93 -19.28
N ASP A 101 -1.71 8.60 -20.25
CA ASP A 101 -2.45 9.59 -21.03
C ASP A 101 -3.54 10.27 -20.18
N SER A 102 -3.96 9.63 -19.09
CA SER A 102 -4.87 10.20 -18.10
C SER A 102 -4.28 11.38 -17.31
N ARG A 103 -2.97 11.65 -17.42
CA ARG A 103 -2.31 12.82 -16.83
C ARG A 103 -2.64 14.14 -17.54
N MET A 104 -3.20 14.06 -18.75
CA MET A 104 -3.38 15.20 -19.68
C MET A 104 -4.85 15.59 -19.90
N GLN A 105 -5.79 15.03 -19.14
CA GLN A 105 -7.24 15.27 -19.31
C GLN A 105 -7.82 16.27 -18.32
#